data_AF-A0A378LAJ3-F1
#
_entry.id   AF-A0A378LAJ3-F1
#
_cell.length_a   1.000
_cell.length_b   1.000
_cell.length_c   1.000
_cell.angle_alpha   90.00
_cell.angle_beta   90.00
_cell.angle_gamma   90.00
#
_symmetry.space_group_name_H-M   'P 1'
#
loop_
_entity.id
_entity.type
_entity.pdbx_description
1 polymer ?
#
loop_
_entity_poly.entity_id
_entity_poly.type
_entity_poly.pdbx_seq_one_letter_code
_entity_poly.pdbx_strand_id
1 'polypeptide(L)' 'MLTGAFIFLVIAIISGYIRFKGTNPASIFPAKIIFYVSTLIFLILLLFYFFYPAPPVAQEVINPLLQ' A
#
# COMPACT_ATOMS: atom_id res chain seq x y z
N MET A 1 -7.31 -2.49 1.47
CA MET A 1 -6.10 -1.97 2.14
C MET A 1 -4.85 -2.77 1.77
N LEU A 2 -4.79 -4.07 2.08
CA LEU A 2 -3.61 -4.91 1.82
C LEU A 2 -3.28 -5.06 0.32
N THR A 3 -4.28 -5.26 -0.55
CA THR A 3 -4.10 -5.31 -2.01
C THR A 3 -3.46 -4.05 -2.57
N GLY A 4 -3.84 -2.87 -2.07
CA GLY A 4 -3.24 -1.60 -2.46
C GLY A 4 -1.77 -1.50 -2.05
N ALA A 5 -1.44 -1.93 -0.82
CA ALA A 5 -0.06 -1.99 -0.35
C ALA A 5 0.80 -2.90 -1.26
N PHE A 6 0.30 -4.07 -1.65
CA PHE A 6 1.04 -4.95 -2.56
C PHE A 6 1.32 -4.34 -3.93
N ILE A 7 0.40 -3.55 -4.49
CA ILE A 7 0.64 -2.83 -5.75
C ILE A 7 1.81 -1.86 -5.61
N PHE A 8 1.82 -1.06 -4.54
CA PHE A 8 2.93 -0.13 -4.27
C PHE A 8 4.25 -0.84 -4.01
N LEU A 9 4.22 -2.03 -3.40
CA LEU A 9 5.40 -2.87 -3.21
C LEU A 9 5.99 -3.31 -4.55
N VAL A 10 5.17 -3.79 -5.48
CA VAL A 10 5.63 -4.21 -6.81
C VAL A 10 6.27 -3.03 -7.57
N ILE A 11 5.65 -1.84 -7.51
CA ILE A 11 6.20 -0.62 -8.14
C ILE A 11 7.55 -0.23 -7.50
N ALA A 12 7.66 -0.34 -6.18
CA ALA A 12 8.92 -0.09 -5.46
C ALA A 12 10.01 -1.09 -5.91
N ILE A 13 9.69 -2.38 -6.08
CA ILE A 13 10.66 -3.37 -6.55
C ILE A 13 11.11 -3.06 -7.99
N ILE A 14 10.18 -2.76 -8.90
CA ILE A 14 10.51 -2.45 -10.30
C ILE A 14 11.36 -1.18 -10.41
N SER A 15 11.00 -0.12 -9.70
CA SER A 15 11.76 1.14 -9.70
C SER A 15 13.14 0.99 -9.07
N GLY A 16 13.25 0.20 -7.99
CA GLY A 16 14.52 -0.17 -7.38
C GLY A 16 15.42 -0.97 -8.33
N TYR A 17 14.84 -1.90 -9.09
CA TYR A 17 15.57 -2.68 -10.08
C TYR A 17 16.10 -1.82 -11.23
N ILE A 18 15.28 -0.89 -11.78
CA ILE A 18 15.72 0.06 -12.82
C ILE A 18 16.87 0.92 -12.30
N ARG A 19 16.78 1.40 -11.05
CA ARG A 19 17.84 2.16 -10.40
C ARG A 19 19.13 1.35 -10.26
N PHE A 20 19.05 0.07 -9.88
CA PHE A 20 20.20 -0.79 -9.66
C PHE A 20 20.90 -1.20 -10.96
N LYS A 21 20.14 -1.53 -12.01
CA LYS A 21 20.70 -1.97 -13.29
C LYS A 21 21.34 -0.83 -14.09
N GLY A 22 21.07 0.44 -13.76
CA GLY A 22 21.69 1.59 -14.42
C GLY A 22 21.43 1.66 -15.92
N THR A 23 20.32 1.07 -16.40
CA THR A 23 20.03 0.88 -17.84
C THR A 23 20.05 2.18 -18.64
N ASN A 24 19.69 3.31 -18.03
CA ASN A 24 19.82 4.63 -18.64
C ASN A 24 20.05 5.70 -17.56
N PRO A 25 21.12 6.52 -17.61
CA PRO A 25 21.41 7.56 -16.63
C PRO A 25 20.25 8.54 -16.40
N ALA A 26 19.50 8.88 -17.47
CA ALA A 26 18.35 9.78 -17.40
C ALA A 26 17.18 9.19 -16.61
N SER A 27 17.09 7.86 -16.53
CA SER A 27 16.00 7.15 -15.82
C SER A 27 16.27 6.95 -14.33
N ILE A 28 17.52 7.12 -13.87
CA ILE A 28 17.91 6.86 -12.48
C ILE A 28 17.25 7.85 -11.52
N PHE A 29 17.23 9.13 -11.88
CA PHE A 29 16.66 10.18 -11.04
C PHE A 29 15.14 10.03 -10.84
N PRO A 30 14.31 9.88 -11.89
CA PRO A 30 12.88 9.63 -11.71
C PRO A 30 12.61 8.28 -11.02
N ALA A 31 13.36 7.22 -11.33
CA ALA A 31 13.21 5.92 -10.65
C ALA A 31 13.47 6.02 -9.14
N LYS A 32 14.46 6.83 -8.72
CA LYS A 32 14.75 7.10 -7.30
C LYS A 32 13.57 7.80 -6.61
N ILE A 33 12.96 8.79 -7.25
CA ILE A 33 11.79 9.50 -6.70
C ILE A 33 10.60 8.54 -6.56
N ILE A 34 10.27 7.80 -7.64
CA ILE A 34 9.17 6.84 -7.65
C ILE A 34 9.37 5.77 -6.57
N PHE A 35 10.61 5.30 -6.40
CA PHE A 35 10.96 4.33 -5.36
C PHE A 35 10.63 4.86 -3.96
N TYR A 36 11.09 6.06 -3.61
CA TYR A 36 10.83 6.64 -2.28
C TYR A 36 9.35 6.91 -2.04
N VAL A 37 8.65 7.51 -3.01
CA VAL A 37 7.21 7.81 -2.87
C VAL A 37 6.40 6.53 -2.72
N SER A 38 6.67 5.51 -3.55
CA SER A 38 5.96 4.22 -3.48
C SER A 38 6.24 3.48 -2.18
N THR A 39 7.49 3.50 -1.71
CA THR A 39 7.88 2.87 -0.43
C THR A 39 7.23 3.58 0.76
N LEU A 40 7.16 4.91 0.73
CA LEU A 40 6.50 5.70 1.78
C LEU A 40 5.00 5.37 1.86
N ILE A 41 4.31 5.37 0.72
CA ILE A 41 2.88 5.04 0.65
C ILE A 41 2.64 3.59 1.09
N PHE A 42 3.48 2.66 0.66
CA PHE A 42 3.43 1.26 1.10
C PHE A 42 3.52 1.14 2.62
N LEU A 43 4.51 1.79 3.24
CA LEU A 43 4.69 1.79 4.69
C LEU A 43 3.47 2.36 5.40
N ILE A 44 2.96 3.50 4.94
CA ILE A 44 1.76 4.12 5.52
C ILE A 44 0.57 3.16 5.45
N LEU A 45 0.28 2.59 4.28
CA LEU A 45 -0.82 1.63 4.10
C LEU A 45 -0.65 0.38 4.96
N LEU A 46 0.58 -0.10 5.12
CA LEU A 46 0.91 -1.25 5.95
C LEU A 46 0.66 -0.94 7.44
N LEU A 47 1.08 0.23 7.91
CA LEU A 47 0.79 0.69 9.27
C LEU A 47 -0.72 0.85 9.49
N PHE A 48 -1.44 1.47 8.55
CA PHE A 48 -2.90 1.55 8.64
C PHE A 48 -3.55 0.17 8.76
N TYR A 49 -3.09 -0.80 7.97
CA TYR A 49 -3.60 -2.17 8.04
C TYR A 49 -3.36 -2.84 9.40
N PHE A 50 -2.19 -2.62 10.03
CA PHE A 50 -1.87 -3.23 11.33
C PHE A 50 -2.53 -2.52 12.52
N PHE A 51 -2.69 -1.19 12.46
CA PHE A 51 -3.13 -0.39 13.60
C PHE A 51 -4.61 0.00 13.58
N TYR A 52 -5.30 -0.11 12.45
CA TYR A 52 -6.74 0.18 12.36
C TYR A 52 -7.54 -1.12 12.26
N PRO A 53 -8.18 -1.57 13.36
CA PRO A 53 -9.07 -2.72 13.31
C PRO A 53 -10.26 -2.41 12.39
N ALA A 54 -10.76 -3.46 11.74
CA ALA A 54 -11.96 -3.35 10.89
C ALA A 54 -13.12 -2.77 11.72
N PRO A 55 -13.99 -1.93 11.12
CA PRO A 55 -15.17 -1.43 11.80
C PRO A 55 -15.95 -2.60 12.40
N PRO A 56 -16.45 -2.50 13.63
CA PRO A 56 -17.28 -3.53 14.20
C PRO A 56 -18.43 -3.81 13.24
N VAL A 57 -18.55 -5.07 12.81
CA VAL A 57 -19.65 -5.53 11.96
C VAL A 57 -20.94 -5.13 12.67
N ALA A 58 -21.79 -4.35 11.98
CA ALA A 58 -23.07 -3.94 12.54
C ALA A 58 -23.80 -5.19 13.01
N GLN A 59 -23.95 -5.33 14.32
CA GLN A 59 -24.74 -6.39 14.91
C GLN A 59 -26.18 -6.09 14.50
N GLU A 60 -26.79 -6.98 13.73
CA GLU A 60 -28.23 -6.91 13.47
C GLU A 60 -28.92 -6.87 14.84
N VAL A 61 -29.44 -5.71 15.21
CA VAL A 61 -30.31 -5.57 16.37
C VAL A 61 -31.59 -6.28 15.97
N ILE A 62 -31.68 -7.57 16.27
CA ILE A 62 -32.91 -8.34 16.13
C ILE A 62 -33.93 -7.63 17.02
N ASN A 63 -34.88 -6.94 16.40
CA ASN A 63 -35.91 -6.21 17.12
C ASN A 63 -36.84 -7.25 17.76
N PRO A 64 -36.86 -7.39 19.10
CA PRO A 64 -37.66 -8.41 19.76
C PRO A 64 -39.18 -8.17 19.62
N LEU A 65 -39.59 -7.02 19.06
CA LEU A 65 -40.99 -6.65 18.84
C LEU A 65 -41.52 -7.03 17.44
N LEU A 66 -40.68 -7.65 16.59
CA LEU A 66 -41.03 -8.10 15.23
C LEU A 66 -41.13 -9.63 15.12
N GLN A 67 -41.22 -10.34 16.26
CA GLN A 67 -41.55 -11.77 16.36
C GLN A 67 -43.06 -11.96 16.51
#